data_AF-A0A2E6DXB9-F1
#
_entry.id   AF-A0A2E6DXB9-F1
#
_cell.length_a   1.000
_cell.length_b   1.000
_cell.length_c   1.000
_cell.angle_alpha   90.00
_cell.angle_beta   90.00
_cell.angle_gamma   90.00
#
_symmetry.space_group_name_H-M   'P 1'
#
loop_
_entity.id
_entity.type
_entity.pdbx_description
1 polymer ?
#
loop_
_entity_poly.entity_id
_entity_poly.type
_entity_poly.pdbx_seq_one_letter_code
_entity_poly.pdbx_strand_id
1 'polypeptide(L)'
;MENILKKYSVQITSLSKLIWKLSELGLAIAIAGLVLFLLLGESSGTFPTSVAANFTEIANSLGANGVSAILAAAVFLLITKRLIDKK
;
A
#
# COMPACT_ATOMS: atom_id res chain seq x y z
N MET A 1 -34.12 -17.55 9.49
CA MET A 1 -33.57 -16.32 8.86
C MET A 1 -32.12 -16.07 9.28
N GLU A 2 -31.77 -16.31 10.55
CA GLU A 2 -30.41 -16.16 11.11
C GLU A 2 -29.30 -16.96 10.39
N ASN A 3 -29.62 -18.18 9.93
CA ASN A 3 -28.65 -19.06 9.28
C ASN A 3 -28.21 -18.57 7.87
N ILE A 4 -29.08 -17.84 7.17
CA ILE A 4 -28.79 -17.32 5.82
C ILE A 4 -27.89 -16.07 5.92
N LEU A 5 -28.20 -15.16 6.84
CA LEU A 5 -27.38 -13.97 7.10
C LEU A 5 -25.96 -14.34 7.55
N LYS A 6 -25.84 -15.35 8.41
CA LYS A 6 -24.54 -15.87 8.86
C LYS A 6 -23.72 -16.50 7.72
N LYS A 7 -24.38 -17.15 6.75
CA LYS A 7 -23.71 -17.70 5.57
C LYS A 7 -23.14 -16.59 4.67
N TYR A 8 -23.91 -15.53 4.42
CA TYR A 8 -23.44 -14.40 3.60
C TYR A 8 -22.33 -13.60 4.29
N SER A 9 -22.41 -13.38 5.60
CA SER A 9 -21.35 -12.66 6.34
C SER A 9 -20.01 -13.39 6.29
N VAL A 10 -20.01 -14.73 6.37
CA VAL A 10 -18.81 -15.56 6.21
C VAL A 10 -18.23 -15.43 4.80
N GLN A 11 -19.09 -15.45 3.76
CA GLN A 11 -18.65 -15.29 2.37
C GLN A 11 -18.05 -13.90 2.12
N ILE A 12 -18.70 -12.83 2.60
CA ILE A 12 -18.18 -11.45 2.49
C ILE A 12 -16.84 -11.33 3.20
N THR A 13 -16.71 -11.92 4.39
CA THR A 13 -15.44 -11.91 5.13
C THR A 13 -14.34 -12.64 4.36
N SER A 14 -14.67 -13.78 3.74
CA SER A 14 -13.71 -14.52 2.91
C SER A 14 -13.28 -13.73 1.67
N LEU A 15 -14.22 -13.08 1.00
CA LEU A 15 -13.94 -12.26 -0.17
C LEU A 15 -13.07 -11.05 0.20
N SER A 16 -13.40 -10.37 1.30
CA SER A 16 -12.61 -9.25 1.82
C SER A 16 -11.17 -9.68 2.14
N LYS A 17 -10.97 -10.84 2.77
CA LYS A 17 -9.62 -11.39 3.01
C LYS A 17 -8.86 -11.67 1.72
N LEU A 18 -9.54 -12.20 0.70
CA LEU A 18 -8.93 -12.45 -0.61
C LEU A 18 -8.52 -11.14 -1.29
N ILE A 19 -9.41 -10.14 -1.30
CA ILE A 19 -9.12 -8.81 -1.84
C ILE A 19 -7.89 -8.23 -1.13
N TRP A 20 -7.85 -8.30 0.20
CA TRP A 20 -6.73 -7.79 0.98
C TRP A 20 -5.40 -8.46 0.60
N LYS A 21 -5.38 -9.79 0.47
CA LYS A 21 -4.18 -10.52 0.03
C LYS A 21 -3.73 -10.15 -1.38
N LEU A 22 -4.67 -9.96 -2.30
CA LEU A 22 -4.36 -9.51 -3.66
C LEU A 22 -3.83 -8.07 -3.66
N SER A 23 -4.39 -7.19 -2.84
CA SER A 23 -3.90 -5.82 -2.67
C SER A 23 -2.50 -5.79 -2.07
N GLU A 24 -2.20 -6.60 -1.05
CA GLU A 24 -0.85 -6.72 -0.47
C GLU A 24 0.15 -7.19 -1.53
N LEU A 25 -0.21 -8.21 -2.31
CA LEU A 25 0.65 -8.71 -3.39
C LEU A 25 0.88 -7.65 -4.47
N GLY A 26 -0.19 -6.99 -4.93
CA GLY A 26 -0.10 -5.91 -5.92
C GLY A 26 0.76 -4.74 -5.45
N LEU A 27 0.62 -4.35 -4.18
CA LEU A 27 1.44 -3.31 -3.57
C LEU A 27 2.92 -3.74 -3.49
N ALA A 28 3.20 -4.99 -3.12
CA ALA A 28 4.57 -5.50 -3.08
C ALA A 28 5.22 -5.48 -4.48
N ILE A 29 4.50 -5.89 -5.52
CA ILE A 29 4.97 -5.84 -6.90
C ILE A 29 5.20 -4.39 -7.36
N ALA A 30 4.30 -3.47 -7.01
CA ALA A 30 4.47 -2.05 -7.31
C ALA A 30 5.70 -1.46 -6.61
N ILE A 31 5.91 -1.75 -5.32
CA ILE A 31 7.11 -1.31 -4.60
C ILE A 31 8.39 -1.87 -5.25
N ALA A 32 8.40 -3.15 -5.63
CA ALA A 32 9.53 -3.74 -6.34
C ALA A 32 9.79 -3.03 -7.68
N GLY A 33 8.75 -2.71 -8.44
CA GLY A 33 8.83 -1.92 -9.67
C GLY A 33 9.40 -0.51 -9.42
N LEU A 34 8.94 0.17 -8.37
CA LEU A 34 9.44 1.48 -7.99
C LEU A 34 10.93 1.43 -7.62
N VAL A 35 11.36 0.43 -6.85
CA VAL A 35 12.78 0.23 -6.51
C VAL A 35 13.62 -0.01 -7.76
N LEU A 36 13.15 -0.82 -8.71
CA LEU A 36 13.83 -1.04 -9.98
C LEU A 36 14.00 0.26 -10.77
N PHE A 37 12.95 1.10 -10.82
CA PHE A 37 13.03 2.42 -11.45
C PHE A 37 14.04 3.33 -10.75
N LEU A 38 14.07 3.35 -9.41
CA LEU A 38 15.04 4.16 -8.67
C LEU A 38 16.50 3.73 -8.91
N LEU A 39 16.75 2.46 -9.23
CA LEU A 39 18.09 1.94 -9.49
C LEU A 39 18.54 2.12 -10.95
N LEU A 40 17.64 1.92 -11.92
CA LEU A 40 17.97 1.90 -13.35
C LEU A 40 17.44 3.12 -14.13
N GLY A 41 16.64 3.98 -13.50
CA GLY A 41 15.99 5.12 -14.14
C GLY A 41 15.09 4.70 -15.31
N GLU A 42 15.07 5.50 -16.37
CA GLU A 42 14.27 5.25 -17.58
C GLU A 42 14.59 3.93 -18.30
N SER A 43 15.77 3.33 -18.03
CA SER A 43 16.15 2.03 -18.60
C SER A 43 15.56 0.83 -17.85
N SER A 44 14.80 1.05 -16.78
CA SER A 44 14.19 0.00 -15.95
C SER A 44 13.04 -0.76 -16.64
N GLY A 45 12.54 -0.26 -17.77
CA GLY A 45 11.50 -0.88 -18.58
C GLY A 45 10.09 -0.32 -18.31
N THR A 46 9.14 -0.74 -19.13
CA THR A 46 7.79 -0.13 -19.18
C THR A 46 7.03 -0.24 -17.86
N PHE A 47 7.11 -1.38 -17.18
CA PHE A 47 6.41 -1.58 -15.92
C PHE A 47 6.97 -0.67 -14.80
N PRO A 48 8.27 -0.73 -14.42
CA PRO A 48 8.84 0.18 -13.42
C PRO A 48 8.63 1.67 -13.72
N THR A 49 8.81 2.10 -14.97
CA THR A 49 8.58 3.50 -15.37
C THR A 49 7.12 3.92 -15.17
N SER A 50 6.16 3.08 -15.56
CA SER A 50 4.74 3.38 -15.33
C SER A 50 4.38 3.44 -13.85
N VAL A 51 4.97 2.57 -13.02
CA VAL A 51 4.78 2.61 -11.58
C VAL A 51 5.29 3.94 -11.01
N ALA A 52 6.52 4.33 -11.35
CA ALA A 52 7.10 5.59 -10.88
C ALA A 52 6.28 6.82 -11.30
N ALA A 53 5.74 6.82 -12.52
CA ALA A 53 4.83 7.88 -12.99
C ALA A 53 3.57 7.98 -12.13
N ASN A 54 2.90 6.85 -11.85
CA ASN A 54 1.70 6.82 -11.00
C ASN A 54 2.00 7.31 -9.57
N PHE A 55 3.12 6.89 -8.96
CA PHE A 55 3.50 7.36 -7.63
C PHE A 55 3.79 8.86 -7.61
N THR A 56 4.40 9.39 -8.68
CA THR A 56 4.65 10.82 -8.83
C THR A 56 3.36 11.60 -8.97
N GLU A 57 2.39 11.10 -9.74
CA GLU A 57 1.07 11.72 -9.89
C GLU A 57 0.29 11.75 -8.57
N ILE A 58 0.36 10.67 -7.79
CA ILE A 58 -0.21 10.63 -6.44
C ILE A 58 0.46 11.68 -5.54
N ALA A 59 1.79 11.73 -5.52
CA ALA A 59 2.53 12.70 -4.70
C ALA A 59 2.18 14.15 -5.07
N ASN A 60 2.08 14.44 -6.37
CA ASN A 60 1.69 15.76 -6.88
C ASN A 60 0.24 16.11 -6.48
N SER A 61 -0.68 15.15 -6.56
CA SER A 61 -2.08 15.33 -6.18
C SER A 61 -2.26 15.62 -4.69
N LEU A 62 -1.39 15.05 -3.85
CA LEU A 62 -1.37 15.32 -2.41
C LEU A 62 -0.72 16.67 -2.06
N GLY A 63 0.16 17.16 -2.93
CA GLY A 63 1.00 18.33 -2.69
C GLY A 63 2.00 18.11 -1.54
N ALA A 64 2.89 19.09 -1.33
CA ALA A 64 3.94 19.01 -0.31
C ALA A 64 3.38 18.79 1.11
N ASN A 65 2.23 19.38 1.42
CA ASN A 65 1.56 19.24 2.72
C ASN A 65 0.96 17.84 2.93
N GLY A 66 0.41 17.21 1.88
CA GLY A 66 -0.14 15.86 1.98
C GLY A 66 0.94 14.79 2.14
N VAL A 67 2.03 14.90 1.37
CA VAL A 67 3.17 13.96 1.47
C VAL A 67 3.84 14.06 2.85
N SER A 68 4.06 15.28 3.35
CA SER A 68 4.64 15.49 4.68
C SER A 68 3.74 14.98 5.81
N ALA A 69 2.42 15.13 5.71
CA ALA A 69 1.47 14.57 6.67
C ALA A 69 1.51 13.03 6.73
N ILE A 70 1.56 12.37 5.57
CA ILE A 70 1.70 10.90 5.50
C ILE A 70 3.04 10.46 6.11
N LEU A 71 4.12 11.16 5.78
CA LEU A 71 5.44 10.84 6.35
C LEU A 71 5.45 11.01 7.87
N ALA A 72 4.86 12.09 8.39
CA ALA A 72 4.73 12.32 9.82
C ALA A 72 3.92 11.21 10.52
N ALA A 73 2.80 10.79 9.92
CA ALA A 73 2.01 9.67 10.43
C ALA A 73 2.79 8.34 10.43
N ALA A 74 3.54 8.05 9.37
CA ALA A 74 4.38 6.86 9.28
C ALA A 74 5.48 6.85 10.36
N VAL A 75 6.17 7.99 10.55
CA VAL A 75 7.20 8.14 11.60
C VAL A 75 6.58 7.98 12.98
N PHE A 76 5.43 8.61 13.24
CA PHE A 76 4.72 8.48 14.51
C PHE A 76 4.34 7.02 14.82
N LEU A 77 3.83 6.29 13.83
CA LEU A 77 3.50 4.87 13.97
C LEU A 77 4.74 4.02 14.25
N LEU A 78 5.86 4.27 13.57
CA LEU A 78 7.11 3.54 13.81
C LEU A 78 7.67 3.78 15.21
N ILE A 79 7.65 5.03 15.69
CA ILE A 79 8.07 5.37 17.05
C ILE A 79 7.15 4.68 18.07
N THR A 80 5.84 4.77 17.87
CA THR A 80 4.86 4.16 18.77
C THR A 80 5.03 2.64 18.83
N LYS A 81 5.19 1.98 17.69
CA LYS A 81 5.46 0.55 17.62
C LYS A 81 6.75 0.16 18.35
N ARG A 82 7.83 0.92 18.14
CA ARG A 82 9.11 0.71 18.84
C ARG A 82 8.99 0.87 20.37
N LEU A 83 8.13 1.76 20.85
CA LEU A 83 7.87 1.94 22.28
C LEU A 83 7.05 0.80 22.88
N ILE A 84 6.09 0.26 22.12
CA ILE A 84 5.28 -0.91 22.52
C ILE A 84 6.15 -2.17 22.55
N ASP A 85 6.96 -2.42 21.52
CA ASP A 85 7.82 -3.62 21.43
C ASP A 85 8.94 -3.65 22.48
N LYS A 86 9.19 -2.54 23.20
CA LYS A 86 10.16 -2.45 24.30
C LYS A 86 9.56 -2.74 25.68
N LYS A 87 8.24 -2.90 25.80
CA LYS A 87 7.55 -3.31 27.03
C LYS A 87 7.38 -4.82 27.07
#